data_AF-A0AAE4ELY6-F1
#
_entry.id   AF-A0AAE4ELY6-F1
#
_cell.length_a   1.000
_cell.length_b   1.000
_cell.length_c   1.000
_cell.angle_alpha   90.00
_cell.angle_beta   90.00
_cell.angle_gamma   90.00
#
_symmetry.space_group_name_H-M   'P 1'
#
loop_
_entity.id
_entity.type
_entity.pdbx_description
1 polymer ?
#
loop_
_entity_poly.entity_id
_entity_poly.type
_entity_poly.pdbx_seq_one_letter_code
_entity_poly.pdbx_strand_id
1 'polypeptide(L)'
;MTAPLPLPESFALTFRGYDRAQVDERIDELLAEIRLLGTDRDAAVAEAEHLARQLERARADHAELSARTDRLCREPADPAAVGDRVRHLLELAHAEAGEIVATARERAAAIVAEADEAAERRTADARAQACRIVDDARRRADRLAAVERRTADRLRRIDAFLAEAESVLEGQTPLRAVA
;
A
#
# COMPACT_ATOMS: atom_id res chain seq x y z
N MET A 1 -13.91 9.47 -13.18
CA MET A 1 -14.64 8.91 -14.33
C MET A 1 -15.86 8.20 -13.79
N THR A 2 -16.97 8.93 -13.64
CA THR A 2 -18.24 8.35 -13.20
C THR A 2 -18.81 7.60 -14.40
N ALA A 3 -18.94 6.28 -14.28
CA ALA A 3 -19.48 5.45 -15.35
C ALA A 3 -20.92 5.89 -15.68
N PRO A 4 -21.30 5.97 -16.97
CA PRO A 4 -22.68 6.26 -17.35
C PRO A 4 -23.56 5.12 -16.83
N LEU A 5 -24.56 5.46 -16.01
CA LEU A 5 -25.55 4.50 -15.55
C LEU A 5 -26.38 4.04 -16.75
N PRO A 6 -26.63 2.73 -16.93
CA PRO A 6 -27.40 2.25 -18.06
C PRO A 6 -28.84 2.77 -17.96
N LEU A 7 -29.27 3.50 -19.00
CA LEU A 7 -30.63 4.04 -19.11
C LEU A 7 -31.64 2.88 -19.21
N PRO A 8 -32.70 2.83 -18.38
CA PRO A 8 -33.78 1.87 -18.55
C PRO A 8 -34.39 1.95 -19.96
N GLU A 9 -34.52 0.78 -20.61
CA GLU A 9 -34.95 0.64 -22.02
C GLU A 9 -36.44 0.96 -22.25
N SER A 10 -37.26 1.08 -21.20
CA SER A 10 -38.67 1.51 -21.30
C SER A 10 -39.28 1.94 -19.95
N PHE A 11 -40.41 2.66 -19.99
CA PHE A 11 -41.23 3.02 -18.82
C PHE A 11 -42.30 1.94 -18.54
N ALA A 12 -42.65 1.75 -17.27
CA ALA A 12 -43.74 0.90 -16.82
C ALA A 12 -45.09 1.42 -17.35
N LEU A 13 -45.94 0.49 -17.77
CA LEU A 13 -47.28 0.77 -18.27
C LEU A 13 -48.32 0.67 -17.15
N THR A 14 -49.18 1.67 -17.04
CA THR A 14 -50.36 1.70 -16.17
C THR A 14 -51.63 1.75 -17.03
N PHE A 15 -52.82 1.70 -16.40
CA PHE A 15 -54.08 1.79 -17.16
C PHE A 15 -54.09 3.08 -17.98
N ARG A 16 -54.05 2.92 -19.31
CA ARG A 16 -54.11 3.99 -20.31
C ARG A 16 -52.83 4.84 -20.46
N GLY A 17 -51.63 4.32 -20.17
CA GLY A 17 -50.38 5.00 -20.53
C GLY A 17 -49.15 4.56 -19.75
N TYR A 18 -48.09 5.38 -19.79
CA TYR A 18 -46.91 5.20 -18.95
C TYR A 18 -47.16 5.71 -17.52
N ASP A 19 -46.43 5.16 -16.56
CA ASP A 19 -46.40 5.70 -15.20
C ASP A 19 -45.82 7.11 -15.19
N ARG A 20 -46.66 8.10 -14.90
CA ARG A 20 -46.27 9.51 -14.89
C ARG A 20 -45.18 9.81 -13.86
N ALA A 21 -45.21 9.18 -12.69
CA ALA A 21 -44.21 9.43 -11.65
C ALA A 21 -42.82 8.97 -12.11
N GLN A 22 -42.76 7.81 -12.78
CA GLN A 22 -41.53 7.28 -13.35
C GLN A 22 -40.99 8.14 -14.51
N VAL A 23 -41.88 8.68 -15.34
CA VAL A 23 -41.49 9.58 -16.44
C VAL A 23 -40.94 10.90 -15.90
N ASP A 24 -41.61 11.49 -14.91
CA ASP A 24 -41.19 12.75 -14.30
C ASP A 24 -39.82 12.57 -13.61
N GLU A 25 -39.62 11.49 -12.84
CA GLU A 25 -38.33 11.15 -12.22
C GLU A 25 -37.21 11.01 -13.25
N ARG A 26 -37.47 10.30 -14.36
CA ARG A 26 -36.47 10.16 -15.42
C ARG A 26 -36.13 11.48 -16.11
N ILE A 27 -37.12 12.34 -16.34
CA ILE A 27 -36.87 13.66 -16.94
C ILE A 27 -35.98 14.48 -15.99
N ASP A 28 -36.24 14.44 -14.69
CA ASP A 28 -35.41 15.13 -13.70
C ASP A 28 -33.97 14.58 -13.65
N GLU A 29 -33.80 13.25 -13.73
CA GLU A 29 -32.49 12.59 -13.87
C GLU A 29 -31.75 13.05 -15.13
N LEU A 30 -32.39 13.01 -16.30
CA LEU A 30 -31.80 13.45 -17.57
C LEU A 30 -31.43 14.92 -17.56
N LEU A 31 -32.27 15.78 -16.97
CA LEU A 31 -31.96 17.20 -16.82
C LEU A 31 -30.77 17.41 -15.88
N ALA A 32 -30.62 16.59 -14.83
CA ALA A 32 -29.44 16.62 -13.97
C ALA A 32 -28.18 16.17 -14.71
N GLU A 33 -28.26 15.09 -15.50
CA GLU A 33 -27.16 14.60 -16.34
C GLU A 33 -26.72 15.64 -17.38
N ILE A 34 -27.66 16.28 -18.08
CA ILE A 34 -27.37 17.33 -19.06
C ILE A 34 -26.67 18.53 -18.40
N ARG A 35 -27.11 18.94 -17.20
CA ARG A 35 -26.45 20.01 -16.44
C ARG A 35 -25.03 19.64 -16.03
N LEU A 36 -24.82 18.40 -15.61
CA LEU A 36 -23.49 17.90 -15.26
C LEU A 36 -22.57 17.86 -16.50
N LEU A 37 -23.05 17.30 -17.61
CA LEU A 37 -22.31 17.26 -18.88
C LEU A 37 -22.01 18.65 -19.43
N GLY A 38 -22.93 19.61 -19.27
CA GLY A 38 -22.72 21.01 -19.62
C GLY A 38 -21.58 21.61 -18.81
N THR A 39 -21.55 21.35 -17.50
CA THR A 39 -20.49 21.82 -16.59
C THR A 39 -19.14 21.21 -16.96
N ASP A 40 -19.09 19.90 -17.22
CA ASP A 40 -17.87 19.20 -17.62
C ASP A 40 -17.34 19.69 -18.97
N ARG A 41 -18.23 19.92 -19.94
CA ARG A 41 -17.86 20.50 -21.24
C ARG A 41 -17.28 21.90 -21.07
N ASP A 42 -17.93 22.76 -20.29
CA ASP A 42 -17.48 24.14 -20.10
C ASP A 42 -16.12 24.18 -19.39
N ALA A 43 -15.88 23.29 -18.42
CA ALA A 43 -14.56 23.10 -17.81
C ALA A 43 -13.50 22.63 -18.81
N ALA A 44 -13.84 21.65 -19.67
CA ALA A 44 -12.92 21.16 -20.70
C ALA A 44 -12.57 22.23 -21.75
N VAL A 45 -13.54 23.06 -22.14
CA VAL A 45 -13.32 24.20 -23.06
C VAL A 45 -12.40 25.24 -22.41
N ALA A 46 -12.64 25.60 -21.14
CA ALA A 46 -11.79 26.54 -20.42
C ALA A 46 -10.34 26.05 -20.31
N GLU A 47 -10.14 24.76 -20.05
CA GLU A 47 -8.81 24.12 -20.02
C GLU A 47 -8.14 24.13 -21.41
N ALA A 48 -8.88 23.78 -22.46
CA ALA A 48 -8.36 23.81 -23.83
C ALA A 48 -7.91 25.23 -24.24
N GLU A 49 -8.68 26.25 -23.90
CA GLU A 49 -8.29 27.65 -24.14
C GLU A 49 -7.07 28.06 -23.31
N HIS A 50 -6.97 27.60 -22.06
CA HIS A 50 -5.81 27.84 -21.21
C HIS A 50 -4.54 27.23 -21.82
N LEU A 51 -4.60 25.97 -22.23
CA LEU A 51 -3.51 25.26 -22.89
C LEU A 51 -3.14 25.92 -24.22
N ALA A 52 -4.11 26.37 -25.02
CA ALA A 52 -3.84 27.10 -26.26
C ALA A 52 -3.05 28.40 -25.99
N ARG A 53 -3.43 29.17 -24.95
CA ARG A 53 -2.68 30.37 -24.55
C ARG A 53 -1.26 30.04 -24.07
N GLN A 54 -1.07 28.95 -23.34
CA GLN A 54 0.26 28.50 -22.95
C GLN A 54 1.11 28.11 -24.15
N LEU A 55 0.53 27.39 -25.12
CA LEU A 55 1.22 26.97 -26.33
C LEU A 55 1.68 28.15 -27.17
N GLU A 56 0.83 29.17 -27.34
CA GLU A 56 1.22 30.39 -28.06
C GLU A 56 2.33 31.17 -27.35
N ARG A 57 2.31 31.25 -26.02
CA ARG A 57 3.42 31.83 -25.24
C ARG A 57 4.72 31.06 -25.44
N ALA A 58 4.68 29.74 -25.31
CA ALA A 58 5.86 28.89 -25.52
C ALA A 58 6.42 28.99 -26.94
N ARG A 59 5.55 29.12 -27.96
CA ARG A 59 5.95 29.37 -29.35
C ARG A 59 6.63 30.73 -29.53
N ALA A 60 6.10 31.77 -28.90
CA ALA A 60 6.71 33.10 -28.92
C ALA A 60 8.08 33.11 -28.24
N ASP A 61 8.20 32.51 -27.06
CA ASP A 61 9.46 32.39 -26.32
C ASP A 61 10.51 31.61 -27.12
N HIS A 62 10.11 30.49 -27.74
CA HIS A 62 11.01 29.71 -28.59
C HIS A 62 11.48 30.51 -29.81
N ALA A 63 10.59 31.28 -30.46
CA ALA A 63 10.96 32.13 -31.58
C ALA A 63 11.95 33.23 -31.16
N GLU A 64 11.75 33.86 -29.99
CA GLU A 64 12.66 34.86 -29.44
C GLU A 64 14.04 34.26 -29.12
N LEU A 65 14.07 33.11 -28.44
CA LEU A 65 15.31 32.40 -28.12
C LEU A 65 16.06 31.97 -29.38
N SER A 66 15.34 31.44 -30.38
CA SER A 66 15.93 31.06 -31.66
C SER A 66 16.53 32.28 -32.37
N ALA A 67 15.82 33.40 -32.43
CA ALA A 67 16.32 34.64 -33.03
C ALA A 67 17.51 35.24 -32.25
N ARG A 68 17.55 35.08 -30.93
CA ARG A 68 18.69 35.48 -30.10
C ARG A 68 19.90 34.60 -30.40
N THR A 69 19.73 33.28 -30.43
CA THR A 69 20.79 32.32 -30.77
C THR A 69 21.33 32.58 -32.18
N ASP A 70 20.45 32.74 -33.17
CA ASP A 70 20.83 33.07 -34.56
C ASP A 70 21.65 34.36 -34.64
N ARG A 71 21.29 35.40 -33.89
CA ARG A 71 22.08 36.64 -33.81
C ARG A 71 23.45 36.40 -33.20
N LEU A 72 23.51 35.68 -32.07
CA LEU A 72 24.77 35.32 -31.41
C LEU A 72 25.68 34.44 -32.28
N CYS A 73 25.10 33.65 -33.20
CA CYS A 73 25.83 32.81 -34.14
C CYS A 73 26.25 33.52 -35.43
N ARG A 74 25.48 34.50 -35.92
CA ARG A 74 25.80 35.27 -37.14
C ARG A 74 26.76 36.43 -36.92
N GLU A 75 26.77 37.02 -35.72
CA GLU A 75 27.77 38.02 -35.36
C GLU A 75 29.09 37.28 -35.09
N PRO A 76 30.15 37.47 -35.91
CA PRO A 76 31.42 36.81 -35.65
C PRO A 76 31.89 37.29 -34.28
N ALA A 77 32.06 36.36 -33.34
CA ALA A 77 32.55 36.67 -32.01
C ALA A 77 33.85 37.47 -32.14
N ASP A 78 33.89 38.64 -31.51
CA ASP A 78 35.15 39.33 -31.24
C ASP A 78 36.11 38.30 -30.60
N PRO A 79 37.29 38.04 -31.20
CA PRO A 79 38.26 37.08 -30.66
C PRO A 79 38.60 37.32 -29.18
N ALA A 80 38.44 38.56 -28.69
CA ALA A 80 38.62 38.91 -27.29
C ALA A 80 37.52 38.36 -26.34
N ALA A 81 36.29 38.17 -26.82
CA ALA A 81 35.13 37.76 -26.01
C ALA A 81 35.01 36.23 -25.82
N VAL A 82 35.84 35.44 -26.51
CA VAL A 82 35.85 33.97 -26.41
C VAL A 82 36.28 33.49 -25.02
N GLY A 83 37.25 34.19 -24.39
CA GLY A 83 37.76 33.82 -23.07
C GLY A 83 36.72 33.96 -21.95
N ASP A 84 35.95 35.05 -21.96
CA ASP A 84 34.90 35.27 -20.96
C ASP A 84 33.73 34.28 -21.14
N ARG A 85 33.43 33.90 -22.39
CA ARG A 85 32.40 32.89 -22.68
C ARG A 85 32.81 31.49 -22.24
N VAL A 86 34.06 31.10 -22.46
CA VAL A 86 34.61 29.83 -21.94
C VAL A 86 34.61 29.84 -20.41
N ARG A 87 34.94 30.97 -19.77
CA ARG A 87 34.86 31.11 -18.33
C ARG A 87 33.43 30.93 -17.81
N HIS A 88 32.45 31.58 -18.44
CA HIS A 88 31.05 31.42 -18.06
C HIS A 88 30.53 29.99 -18.29
N LEU A 89 30.92 29.35 -19.40
CA LEU A 89 30.57 27.96 -19.68
C LEU A 89 31.19 27.02 -18.64
N LEU A 90 32.43 27.27 -18.23
CA LEU A 90 33.08 26.51 -17.16
C LEU A 90 32.37 26.75 -15.83
N GLU A 91 31.98 27.98 -15.48
CA GLU A 91 31.22 28.27 -14.26
C GLU A 91 29.88 27.51 -14.25
N LEU A 92 29.14 27.53 -15.36
CA LEU A 92 27.92 26.75 -15.55
C LEU A 92 28.17 25.24 -15.42
N ALA A 93 29.22 24.72 -16.05
CA ALA A 93 29.57 23.31 -15.96
C ALA A 93 29.96 22.89 -14.53
N HIS A 94 30.64 23.76 -13.77
CA HIS A 94 30.96 23.50 -12.37
C HIS A 94 29.71 23.55 -11.48
N ALA A 95 28.79 24.48 -11.75
CA ALA A 95 27.51 24.54 -11.05
C ALA A 95 26.69 23.26 -11.31
N GLU A 96 26.55 22.85 -12.57
CA GLU A 96 25.86 21.62 -12.97
C GLU A 96 26.51 20.38 -12.33
N ALA A 97 27.84 20.28 -12.36
CA ALA A 97 28.53 19.17 -11.71
C ALA A 97 28.28 19.16 -10.19
N GLY A 98 28.19 20.33 -9.56
CA GLY A 98 27.82 20.48 -8.16
C GLY A 98 26.40 19.95 -7.87
N GLU A 99 25.43 20.31 -8.70
CA GLU A 99 24.05 19.86 -8.59
C GLU A 99 23.91 18.34 -8.80
N ILE A 100 24.63 17.77 -9.77
CA ILE A 100 24.67 16.33 -10.01
C ILE A 100 25.21 15.61 -8.77
N VAL A 101 26.32 16.10 -8.20
CA VAL A 101 26.93 15.50 -6.99
C VAL A 101 26.00 15.65 -5.78
N ALA A 102 25.34 16.79 -5.60
CA ALA A 102 24.37 17.00 -4.53
C ALA A 102 23.20 16.03 -4.64
N THR A 103 22.60 15.94 -5.83
CA THR A 103 21.49 15.01 -6.12
C THR A 103 21.91 13.55 -5.91
N ALA A 104 23.11 13.18 -6.35
CA ALA A 104 23.63 11.83 -6.15
C ALA A 104 23.82 11.50 -4.66
N ARG A 105 24.30 12.46 -3.86
CA ARG A 105 24.45 12.30 -2.40
C ARG A 105 23.10 12.16 -1.70
N GLU A 106 22.12 12.96 -2.07
CA GLU A 106 20.76 12.86 -1.52
C GLU A 106 20.13 11.51 -1.83
N ARG A 107 20.23 11.05 -3.08
CA ARG A 107 19.75 9.72 -3.49
C ARG A 107 20.46 8.59 -2.74
N ALA A 108 21.78 8.69 -2.61
CA ALA A 108 22.55 7.70 -1.85
C ALA A 108 22.12 7.66 -0.38
N ALA A 109 21.92 8.81 0.25
CA ALA A 109 21.42 8.90 1.63
C ALA A 109 20.02 8.30 1.78
N ALA A 110 19.12 8.56 0.83
CA ALA A 110 17.77 7.98 0.82
C ALA A 110 17.81 6.44 0.69
N ILE A 111 18.66 5.91 -0.20
CA ILE A 111 18.83 4.45 -0.37
C ILE A 111 19.35 3.80 0.92
N VAL A 112 20.33 4.43 1.58
CA VAL A 112 20.86 3.91 2.85
C VAL A 112 19.78 3.92 3.94
N ALA A 113 19.04 5.03 4.08
CA ALA A 113 17.95 5.12 5.06
C ALA A 113 16.87 4.07 4.82
N GLU A 114 16.45 3.86 3.57
CA GLU A 114 15.46 2.83 3.22
C GLU A 114 15.99 1.41 3.51
N ALA A 115 17.27 1.17 3.21
CA ALA A 115 17.92 -0.10 3.50
C ALA A 115 17.99 -0.39 5.00
N ASP A 116 18.34 0.60 5.81
CA ASP A 116 18.39 0.51 7.27
C ASP A 116 17.01 0.23 7.85
N GLU A 117 15.99 0.99 7.46
CA GLU A 117 14.61 0.72 7.88
C GLU A 117 14.14 -0.69 7.50
N ALA A 118 14.47 -1.13 6.28
CA ALA A 118 14.12 -2.47 5.83
C ALA A 118 14.87 -3.56 6.61
N ALA A 119 16.12 -3.32 7.01
CA ALA A 119 16.89 -4.23 7.84
C ALA A 119 16.32 -4.30 9.27
N GLU A 120 15.94 -3.16 9.84
CA GLU A 120 15.29 -3.09 11.16
C GLU A 120 13.95 -3.82 11.16
N ARG A 121 13.09 -3.59 10.15
CA ARG A 121 11.81 -4.29 9.98
C ARG A 121 12.01 -5.81 9.92
N ARG A 122 12.91 -6.30 9.05
CA ARG A 122 13.21 -7.74 8.96
C ARG A 122 13.73 -8.32 10.28
N THR A 123 14.56 -7.57 10.99
CA THR A 123 15.10 -8.00 12.29
C THR A 123 14.00 -8.08 13.35
N ALA A 124 13.10 -7.10 13.40
CA ALA A 124 11.95 -7.10 14.30
C ALA A 124 11.00 -8.27 14.00
N ASP A 125 10.69 -8.52 12.74
CA ASP A 125 9.83 -9.62 12.31
C ASP A 125 10.44 -10.98 12.65
N ALA A 126 11.73 -11.17 12.38
CA ALA A 126 12.45 -12.40 12.73
C ALA A 126 12.45 -12.65 14.24
N ARG A 127 12.67 -11.60 15.06
CA ARG A 127 12.57 -11.69 16.52
C ARG A 127 11.16 -12.06 16.98
N ALA A 128 10.13 -11.42 16.42
CA ALA A 128 8.74 -11.72 16.77
C ALA A 128 8.39 -13.16 16.42
N GLN A 129 8.83 -13.67 15.26
CA GLN A 129 8.63 -15.05 14.86
C GLN A 129 9.36 -16.03 15.79
N ALA A 130 10.62 -15.74 16.15
CA ALA A 130 11.38 -16.56 17.08
C ALA A 130 10.68 -16.66 18.45
N CYS A 131 10.20 -15.54 18.99
CA CYS A 131 9.42 -15.52 20.23
C CYS A 131 8.17 -16.40 20.14
N ARG A 132 7.40 -16.30 19.05
CA ARG A 132 6.21 -17.13 18.83
C ARG A 132 6.55 -18.62 18.82
N ILE A 133 7.62 -19.00 18.12
CA ILE A 133 8.07 -20.41 18.05
C ILE A 133 8.46 -20.92 19.43
N VAL A 134 9.21 -20.13 20.20
CA VAL A 134 9.63 -20.50 21.56
C VAL A 134 8.42 -20.64 22.49
N ASP A 135 7.47 -19.71 22.42
CA ASP A 135 6.26 -19.76 23.25
C ASP A 135 5.35 -20.94 22.87
N ASP A 136 5.23 -21.27 21.59
CA ASP A 136 4.53 -22.46 21.14
C ASP A 136 5.21 -23.75 21.61
N ALA A 137 6.54 -23.81 21.55
CA ALA A 137 7.31 -24.96 22.03
C ALA A 137 7.13 -25.14 23.55
N ARG A 138 7.18 -24.04 24.32
CA ARG A 138 6.91 -24.05 25.77
C ARG A 138 5.51 -24.56 26.08
N ARG A 139 4.48 -24.02 25.41
CA ARG A 139 3.10 -24.49 25.57
C ARG A 139 2.94 -25.98 25.27
N ARG A 140 3.64 -26.50 24.25
CA ARG A 140 3.63 -27.94 23.93
C ARG A 140 4.30 -28.77 25.02
N ALA A 141 5.45 -28.33 25.53
CA ALA A 141 6.16 -28.98 26.63
C ALA A 141 5.30 -29.03 27.90
N ASP A 142 4.64 -27.92 28.25
CA ASP A 142 3.75 -27.86 29.42
C ASP A 142 2.56 -28.82 29.29
N ARG A 143 1.97 -28.93 28.08
CA ARG A 143 0.89 -29.89 27.81
C ARG A 143 1.36 -31.33 27.97
N LEU A 144 2.55 -31.68 27.45
CA LEU A 144 3.13 -33.01 27.59
C LEU A 144 3.38 -33.34 29.05
N ALA A 145 4.03 -32.44 29.79
CA ALA A 145 4.27 -32.61 31.23
C ALA A 145 2.96 -32.77 32.03
N ALA A 146 1.89 -32.04 31.66
CA ALA A 146 0.57 -32.20 32.27
C ALA A 146 -0.10 -33.54 31.94
N VAL A 147 0.15 -34.12 30.75
CA VAL A 147 -0.30 -35.48 30.41
C VAL A 147 0.48 -36.51 31.22
N GLU A 148 1.81 -36.40 31.28
CA GLU A 148 2.66 -37.31 32.06
C GLU A 148 2.27 -37.34 33.54
N ARG A 149 2.07 -36.17 34.16
CA ARG A 149 1.60 -36.07 35.56
C ARG A 149 0.26 -36.77 35.76
N ARG A 150 -0.72 -36.54 34.88
CA ARG A 150 -2.04 -37.18 34.97
C ARG A 150 -1.95 -38.70 34.83
N THR A 151 -1.09 -39.19 33.94
CA THR A 151 -0.85 -40.63 33.77
C THR A 151 -0.21 -41.23 35.02
N ALA A 152 0.83 -40.58 35.57
CA ALA A 152 1.47 -41.03 36.81
C ALA A 152 0.50 -41.02 38.00
N ASP A 153 -0.33 -39.98 38.15
CA ASP A 153 -1.37 -39.92 39.17
C ASP A 153 -2.39 -41.05 39.02
N ARG A 154 -2.78 -41.37 37.79
CA ARG A 154 -3.72 -42.45 37.50
C ARG A 154 -3.13 -43.82 37.87
N LEU A 155 -1.87 -44.08 37.52
CA LEU A 155 -1.17 -45.32 37.89
C LEU A 155 -1.08 -45.45 39.41
N ARG A 156 -0.66 -44.40 40.12
CA ARG A 156 -0.62 -44.39 41.59
C ARG A 156 -1.96 -44.72 42.24
N ARG A 157 -3.07 -44.23 41.68
CA ARG A 157 -4.44 -44.55 42.17
C ARG A 157 -4.81 -46.01 41.93
N ILE A 158 -4.43 -46.58 40.78
CA ILE A 158 -4.66 -47.99 40.48
C ILE A 158 -3.88 -48.86 41.47
N ASP A 159 -2.58 -48.56 41.67
CA ASP A 159 -1.73 -49.31 42.59
C ASP A 159 -2.29 -49.26 44.03
N ALA A 160 -2.72 -48.09 44.49
CA ALA A 160 -3.35 -47.93 45.80
C ALA A 160 -4.65 -48.75 45.94
N PHE A 161 -5.51 -48.74 44.91
CA PHE A 161 -6.75 -49.52 44.90
C PHE A 161 -6.47 -51.03 44.92
N LEU A 162 -5.46 -51.50 44.19
CA LEU A 162 -5.07 -52.91 44.19
C LEU A 162 -4.55 -53.34 45.57
N ALA A 163 -3.70 -52.51 46.20
CA ALA A 163 -3.20 -52.78 47.55
C ALA A 163 -4.34 -52.79 48.60
N GLU A 164 -5.32 -51.89 48.48
CA GLU A 164 -6.50 -51.89 49.35
C GLU A 164 -7.33 -53.17 49.16
N ALA A 165 -7.59 -53.58 47.92
CA ALA A 165 -8.31 -54.83 47.63
C ALA A 165 -7.58 -56.08 48.17
N GLU A 166 -6.25 -56.12 48.06
CA GLU A 166 -5.41 -57.18 48.63
C GLU A 166 -5.55 -57.26 50.16
N SER A 167 -5.50 -56.11 50.85
CA SER A 167 -5.68 -56.05 52.31
C SER A 167 -7.07 -56.53 52.79
N VAL A 168 -8.12 -56.26 52.00
CA VAL A 168 -9.49 -56.70 52.30
C VAL A 168 -9.62 -58.22 52.12
N LEU A 169 -8.98 -58.79 51.10
CA LEU A 169 -8.96 -60.24 50.89
C LEU A 169 -8.21 -60.96 52.02
N GLU A 170 -7.08 -60.43 52.49
CA GLU A 170 -6.34 -60.98 53.63
C GLU A 170 -7.15 -60.86 54.95
N GLY A 171 -7.88 -59.76 55.13
CA GLY A 171 -8.76 -59.54 56.29
C GLY A 171 -10.04 -60.39 56.29
N GLN A 172 -10.49 -60.89 55.13
CA GLN A 172 -11.65 -61.79 54.99
C GLN A 172 -11.30 -63.27 55.18
N THR A 173 -10.20 -63.57 55.87
CA THR A 173 -9.87 -64.93 56.30
C THR A 173 -10.36 -65.23 57.73
N PRO A 174 -11.67 -65.41 58.05
CA PRO A 174 -12.04 -66.07 59.29
C PRO A 174 -12.12 -67.58 59.07
N LEU A 175 -11.31 -68.28 59.85
CA LEU A 175 -11.59 -69.56 60.54
C LEU A 175 -12.67 -70.46 59.92
N ARG A 176 -12.24 -71.61 59.41
CA ARG A 176 -12.65 -72.88 60.05
C ARG A 176 -11.66 -74.01 59.76
N ALA A 177 -10.88 -74.31 60.80
CA ALA A 177 -10.47 -75.67 61.09
C ALA A 177 -11.70 -76.58 61.30
N VAL A 178 -11.44 -77.88 61.44
CA VAL A 178 -12.35 -79.04 61.66
C VAL A 178 -12.46 -79.86 60.37
N ALA A 179 -12.01 -81.12 60.29
CA ALA A 179 -11.48 -82.07 61.27
C ALA A 179 -10.45 -82.99 60.59
#